data_AF-A0AAW0EXS0-F1
#
_entry.id   AF-A0AAW0EXS0-F1
#
_cell.length_a   1.000
_cell.length_b   1.000
_cell.length_c   1.000
_cell.angle_alpha   90.00
_cell.angle_beta   90.00
_cell.angle_gamma   90.00
#
_symmetry.space_group_name_H-M   'P 1'
#
loop_
_entity.id
_entity.type
_entity.pdbx_description
1 polymer ?
#
loop_
_entity_poly.entity_id
_entity_poly.type
_entity_poly.pdbx_seq_one_letter_code
_entity_poly.pdbx_strand_id
1 'polypeptide(L)'
;MGSSSSRAEGEFHYDGPTGFPYDEKVPLFEHKNGLLFRLVNNAEHRWGFYSDSKKYEFHVTVTFGANSRNLEALGNTYLAENPAGGWIAKTIVYPCKTEPFIQGEVVGFDSVVNAVLLTTEYKERHKEEKKAAKKAAKEAENDELGSNTR
;
A
#
# COMPACT_ATOMS: atom_id res chain seq x y z
N MET A 1 -13.56 -33.05 -18.45
CA MET A 1 -12.30 -32.31 -18.26
C MET A 1 -12.63 -30.98 -17.60
N GLY A 2 -12.61 -30.93 -16.26
CA GLY A 2 -12.80 -29.68 -15.53
C GLY A 2 -11.44 -29.11 -15.18
N SER A 3 -10.98 -28.12 -15.94
CA SER A 3 -9.76 -27.39 -15.58
C SER A 3 -10.08 -26.53 -14.37
N SER A 4 -9.63 -26.97 -13.19
CA SER A 4 -9.57 -26.14 -12.00
C SER A 4 -8.59 -25.00 -12.28
N SER A 5 -9.12 -23.81 -12.55
CA SER A 5 -8.33 -22.59 -12.72
C SER A 5 -7.59 -22.29 -11.41
N SER A 6 -6.36 -22.77 -11.28
CA SER A 6 -5.40 -22.26 -10.31
C SER A 6 -5.11 -20.80 -10.70
N ARG A 7 -5.61 -19.84 -9.93
CA ARG A 7 -5.20 -18.42 -10.06
C ARG A 7 -3.68 -18.36 -10.03
N ALA A 8 -3.08 -17.70 -11.01
CA ALA A 8 -1.63 -17.66 -11.18
C ALA A 8 -0.97 -16.90 -10.01
N GLU A 9 0.23 -17.34 -9.64
CA GLU A 9 1.08 -16.60 -8.71
C GLU A 9 1.28 -15.16 -9.23
N GLY A 10 1.09 -14.18 -8.35
CA GLY A 10 1.23 -12.77 -8.72
C GLY A 10 -0.07 -12.06 -9.13
N GLU A 11 -1.21 -12.74 -9.20
CA GLU A 11 -2.51 -12.09 -9.38
C GLU A 11 -3.05 -11.45 -8.09
N PHE A 12 -3.73 -10.32 -8.22
CA PHE A 12 -4.46 -9.71 -7.11
C PHE A 12 -5.75 -10.50 -6.87
N HIS A 13 -6.02 -10.83 -5.60
CA HIS A 13 -7.25 -11.48 -5.19
C HIS A 13 -8.37 -10.49 -4.85
N TYR A 14 -8.03 -9.25 -4.50
CA TYR A 14 -8.98 -8.17 -4.24
C TYR A 14 -8.98 -7.15 -5.38
N ASP A 15 -9.51 -5.94 -5.12
CA ASP A 15 -9.74 -4.89 -6.13
C ASP A 15 -8.44 -4.37 -6.79
N GLY A 16 -7.27 -4.84 -6.34
CA GLY A 16 -5.97 -4.42 -6.80
C GLY A 16 -5.57 -3.04 -6.29
N PRO A 17 -4.40 -2.55 -6.70
CA PRO A 17 -3.94 -1.22 -6.35
C PRO A 17 -4.79 -0.13 -7.00
N THR A 18 -5.07 0.93 -6.25
CA THR A 18 -5.88 2.07 -6.70
C THR A 18 -5.10 3.36 -6.51
N GLY A 19 -5.23 4.30 -7.45
CA GLY A 19 -4.61 5.62 -7.35
C GLY A 19 -3.08 5.66 -7.46
N PHE A 20 -2.43 4.56 -7.85
CA PHE A 20 -0.99 4.48 -8.06
C PHE A 20 -0.68 3.81 -9.40
N PRO A 21 -0.19 4.54 -10.42
CA PRO A 21 0.22 3.95 -11.70
C PRO A 21 1.51 3.16 -11.51
N TYR A 22 1.61 1.96 -12.11
CA TYR A 22 2.79 1.11 -12.04
C TYR A 22 2.93 0.28 -13.33
N ASP A 23 4.17 -0.06 -13.68
CA ASP A 23 4.51 -0.88 -14.84
C ASP A 23 4.92 -2.30 -14.42
N GLU A 24 5.49 -2.43 -13.23
CA GLU A 24 5.98 -3.67 -12.67
C GLU A 24 5.41 -3.90 -11.27
N LYS A 25 5.13 -5.16 -10.94
CA LYS A 25 4.76 -5.60 -9.60
C LYS A 25 5.61 -6.80 -9.18
N VAL A 26 6.02 -6.81 -7.92
CA VAL A 26 6.81 -7.90 -7.34
C VAL A 26 6.11 -8.38 -6.05
N PRO A 27 5.71 -9.65 -5.96
CA PRO A 27 5.18 -10.21 -4.70
C PRO A 27 6.31 -10.33 -3.66
N LEU A 28 6.04 -9.93 -2.41
CA LEU A 28 7.04 -9.97 -1.33
C LEU A 28 6.95 -11.21 -0.43
N PHE A 29 5.89 -12.00 -0.55
CA PHE A 29 5.76 -13.27 0.17
C PHE A 29 5.58 -14.42 -0.82
N GLU A 30 6.33 -15.49 -0.63
CA GLU A 30 6.20 -16.74 -1.42
C GLU A 30 4.92 -17.52 -1.04
N HIS A 31 4.29 -17.17 0.08
CA HIS A 31 3.06 -17.82 0.52
C HIS A 31 1.81 -17.18 -0.11
N LYS A 32 0.88 -18.04 -0.54
CA LYS A 32 -0.39 -17.66 -1.19
C LYS A 32 -0.13 -16.97 -2.52
N ASN A 33 -0.63 -15.75 -2.72
CA ASN A 33 -0.53 -15.03 -3.98
C ASN A 33 0.51 -13.90 -3.97
N GLY A 34 1.24 -13.71 -2.86
CA GLY A 34 2.14 -12.59 -2.68
C GLY A 34 1.87 -11.76 -1.44
N LEU A 35 0.59 -11.68 -1.01
CA LEU A 35 0.04 -10.91 0.14
C LEU A 35 0.32 -9.40 0.19
N LEU A 36 1.55 -8.99 -0.13
CA LEU A 36 2.02 -7.63 -0.29
C LEU A 36 2.78 -7.58 -1.62
N PHE A 37 2.50 -6.56 -2.41
CA PHE A 37 3.13 -6.34 -3.70
C PHE A 37 3.87 -5.01 -3.69
N ARG A 38 5.14 -5.01 -4.11
CA ARG A 38 5.84 -3.77 -4.45
C ARG A 38 5.45 -3.41 -5.87
N LEU A 39 4.99 -2.20 -6.04
CA LEU A 39 4.64 -1.60 -7.32
C LEU A 39 5.76 -0.66 -7.73
N VAL A 40 6.24 -0.78 -8.97
CA VAL A 40 7.29 0.08 -9.51
C VAL A 40 6.74 0.79 -10.75
N ASN A 41 6.85 2.11 -10.73
CA ASN A 41 6.61 2.98 -11.88
C ASN A 41 7.96 3.48 -12.37
N ASN A 42 8.39 2.99 -13.53
CA ASN A 42 9.70 3.31 -14.08
C ASN A 42 9.72 4.69 -14.73
N ALA A 43 8.59 5.15 -15.27
CA ALA A 43 8.48 6.46 -15.91
C ALA A 43 8.68 7.62 -14.92
N GLU A 44 8.17 7.46 -13.70
CA GLU A 44 8.24 8.49 -12.65
C GLU A 44 9.23 8.16 -11.53
N HIS A 45 9.92 7.02 -11.64
CA HIS A 45 10.83 6.50 -10.61
C HIS A 45 10.16 6.38 -9.23
N ARG A 46 8.89 5.94 -9.20
CA ARG A 46 8.09 5.83 -7.97
C ARG A 46 7.89 4.40 -7.57
N TRP A 47 8.02 4.16 -6.26
CA TRP A 47 7.68 2.89 -5.64
C TRP A 47 6.45 3.06 -4.77
N GLY A 48 5.63 2.02 -4.74
CA GLY A 48 4.48 1.91 -3.87
C GLY A 48 4.31 0.48 -3.39
N PHE A 49 3.41 0.29 -2.43
CA PHE A 49 3.05 -1.03 -1.95
C PHE A 49 1.54 -1.21 -1.96
N TYR A 50 1.11 -2.42 -2.29
CA TYR A 50 -0.28 -2.84 -2.19
C TYR A 50 -0.44 -4.07 -1.32
N SER A 51 -1.29 -3.97 -0.30
CA SER A 51 -1.67 -5.10 0.55
C SER A 51 -2.87 -5.82 -0.03
N ASP A 52 -2.67 -7.03 -0.51
CA ASP A 52 -3.73 -7.91 -0.98
C ASP A 52 -4.19 -8.86 0.15
N SER A 53 -4.33 -8.30 1.35
CA SER A 53 -4.74 -9.01 2.55
C SER A 53 -5.84 -8.23 3.28
N LYS A 54 -6.78 -8.95 3.90
CA LYS A 54 -7.79 -8.40 4.84
C LYS A 54 -7.44 -8.63 6.31
N LYS A 55 -6.34 -9.34 6.59
CA LYS A 55 -6.01 -9.87 7.92
C LYS A 55 -4.76 -9.28 8.55
N TYR A 56 -3.89 -8.69 7.72
CA TYR A 56 -2.57 -8.23 8.13
C TYR A 56 -2.39 -6.78 7.71
N GLU A 57 -1.77 -6.00 8.58
CA GLU A 57 -1.03 -4.81 8.19
C GLU A 57 0.44 -5.18 7.98
N PHE A 58 1.11 -4.51 7.05
CA PHE A 58 2.49 -4.79 6.72
C PHE A 58 3.37 -3.62 7.12
N HIS A 59 4.34 -3.89 7.99
CA HIS A 59 5.35 -2.93 8.38
C HIS A 59 6.55 -3.15 7.47
N VAL A 60 6.76 -2.23 6.54
CA VAL A 60 7.80 -2.33 5.52
C VAL A 60 8.95 -1.41 5.91
N THR A 61 10.16 -1.96 5.93
CA THR A 61 11.41 -1.19 6.06
C THR A 61 12.31 -1.53 4.88
N VAL A 62 12.73 -0.51 4.13
CA VAL A 62 13.66 -0.67 3.02
C VAL A 62 14.92 0.14 3.31
N THR A 63 16.06 -0.51 3.20
CA THR A 63 17.38 0.13 3.28
C THR A 63 17.92 0.27 1.87
N PHE A 64 18.11 1.50 1.41
CA PHE A 64 18.66 1.82 0.10
C PHE A 64 20.18 2.00 0.17
N GLY A 65 20.88 1.54 -0.86
CA GLY A 65 22.33 1.66 -0.97
C GLY A 65 22.79 3.12 -1.06
N ALA A 66 24.02 3.38 -0.64
CA ALA A 66 24.64 4.72 -0.58
C ALA A 66 24.71 5.46 -1.93
N ASN A 67 24.60 4.73 -3.05
CA ASN A 67 24.58 5.32 -4.39
C ASN A 67 23.19 5.76 -4.86
N SER A 68 22.14 5.51 -4.08
CA SER A 68 20.78 5.98 -4.39
C SER A 68 20.68 7.49 -4.25
N ARG A 69 19.98 8.16 -5.16
CA ARG A 69 19.95 9.63 -5.29
C ARG A 69 18.53 10.15 -5.43
N ASN A 70 18.35 11.41 -5.02
CA ASN A 70 17.09 12.14 -5.13
C ASN A 70 15.91 11.33 -4.54
N LEU A 71 16.15 10.65 -3.41
CA LEU A 71 15.11 9.89 -2.73
C LEU A 71 14.20 10.84 -1.94
N GLU A 72 12.92 10.80 -2.27
CA GLU A 72 11.86 11.55 -1.60
C GLU A 72 10.84 10.58 -1.01
N ALA A 73 10.42 10.83 0.22
CA ALA A 73 9.33 10.08 0.85
C ALA A 73 7.99 10.51 0.26
N LEU A 74 7.13 9.53 -0.02
CA LEU A 74 5.76 9.77 -0.47
C LEU A 74 4.75 9.31 0.58
N GLY A 75 3.58 9.95 0.58
CA GLY A 75 2.47 9.58 1.45
C GLY A 75 2.84 9.59 2.94
N ASN A 76 2.64 8.46 3.60
CA ASN A 76 2.92 8.28 5.04
C ASN A 76 4.32 7.69 5.31
N THR A 77 5.22 7.72 4.32
CA THR A 77 6.54 7.11 4.43
C THR A 77 7.47 7.99 5.26
N TYR A 78 8.16 7.37 6.21
CA TYR A 78 9.27 7.98 6.91
C TYR A 78 10.57 7.66 6.18
N LEU A 79 11.37 8.66 5.84
CA LEU A 79 12.69 8.51 5.20
C LEU A 79 13.76 9.20 6.05
N ALA A 80 14.86 8.50 6.30
CA ALA A 80 16.01 9.05 7.02
C ALA A 80 17.33 8.52 6.46
N GLU A 81 18.40 9.28 6.62
CA GLU A 81 19.75 8.83 6.29
C GLU A 81 20.20 7.73 7.26
N ASN A 82 20.90 6.73 6.73
CA ASN A 82 21.49 5.67 7.52
C ASN A 82 22.89 6.09 7.99
N PRO A 83 23.25 5.98 9.29
CA PRO A 83 24.60 6.25 9.77
C PRO A 83 25.71 5.44 9.07
N ALA A 84 25.39 4.25 8.54
CA ALA A 84 26.32 3.43 7.75
C ALA A 84 26.43 3.86 6.27
N GLY A 85 25.71 4.91 5.87
CA GLY A 85 25.56 5.36 4.48
C GLY A 85 24.28 4.86 3.81
N GLY A 86 23.73 5.66 2.90
CA GLY A 86 22.46 5.38 2.23
C GLY A 86 21.24 5.87 3.02
N TRP A 87 20.09 5.24 2.78
CA TRP A 87 18.80 5.72 3.28
C TRP A 87 17.95 4.58 3.83
N ILE A 88 17.13 4.85 4.84
CA ILE A 88 16.15 3.92 5.39
C ILE A 88 14.77 4.55 5.23
N ALA A 89 13.88 3.85 4.55
CA ALA A 89 12.47 4.22 4.43
C ALA A 89 11.56 3.22 5.14
N LYS A 90 10.53 3.71 5.81
CA LYS A 90 9.58 2.91 6.59
C LYS A 90 8.15 3.33 6.28
N THR A 91 7.26 2.36 6.10
CA THR A 91 5.83 2.61 5.94
C THR A 91 4.99 1.47 6.49
N ILE A 92 3.72 1.74 6.79
CA ILE A 92 2.74 0.73 7.18
C ILE A 92 1.69 0.64 6.07
N VAL A 93 1.51 -0.56 5.51
CA VAL A 93 0.55 -0.82 4.44
C VAL A 93 -0.65 -1.56 5.00
N TYR A 94 -1.77 -0.85 5.04
CA TYR A 94 -3.01 -1.38 5.60
C TYR A 94 -3.74 -2.33 4.66
N PRO A 95 -4.66 -3.17 5.19
CA PRO A 95 -5.42 -4.14 4.41
C PRO A 95 -6.14 -3.56 3.20
N CYS A 96 -5.95 -4.17 2.01
CA CYS A 96 -6.56 -3.73 0.74
C CYS A 96 -6.25 -2.26 0.38
N LYS A 97 -5.14 -1.70 0.89
CA LYS A 97 -4.70 -0.33 0.60
C LYS A 97 -3.44 -0.30 -0.23
N THR A 98 -3.31 0.80 -0.96
CA THR A 98 -2.12 1.15 -1.74
C THR A 98 -1.46 2.34 -1.08
N GLU A 99 -0.20 2.21 -0.72
CA GLU A 99 0.58 3.29 -0.11
C GLU A 99 1.75 3.65 -1.04
N PRO A 100 1.83 4.89 -1.53
CA PRO A 100 3.05 5.43 -2.12
C PRO A 100 4.20 5.35 -1.12
N PHE A 101 5.39 5.01 -1.59
CA PHE A 101 6.54 4.77 -0.73
C PHE A 101 7.63 5.82 -0.93
N ILE A 102 8.35 5.75 -2.05
CA ILE A 102 9.41 6.70 -2.38
C ILE A 102 9.35 7.10 -3.84
N GLN A 103 10.03 8.20 -4.16
CA GLN A 103 10.40 8.59 -5.51
C GLN A 103 11.91 8.81 -5.59
N GLY A 104 12.55 8.38 -6.67
CA GLY A 104 13.97 8.66 -6.92
C GLY A 104 14.76 7.51 -7.53
N GLU A 105 16.06 7.72 -7.69
CA GLU A 105 16.97 6.74 -8.28
C GLU A 105 17.47 5.76 -7.21
N VAL A 106 16.98 4.51 -7.28
CA VAL A 106 17.37 3.43 -6.36
C VAL A 106 18.54 2.64 -6.94
N VAL A 107 19.65 2.57 -6.21
CA VAL A 107 20.83 1.76 -6.57
C VAL A 107 21.14 0.79 -5.43
N GLY A 108 20.62 -0.44 -5.57
CA GLY A 108 20.71 -1.49 -4.56
C GLY A 108 19.79 -1.22 -3.36
N PHE A 109 19.13 -2.26 -2.87
CA PHE A 109 18.27 -2.16 -1.69
C PHE A 109 18.16 -3.50 -0.98
N ASP A 110 17.82 -3.45 0.30
CA ASP A 110 17.36 -4.58 1.10
C ASP A 110 16.00 -4.23 1.71
N SER A 111 15.07 -5.18 1.75
CA SER A 111 13.72 -4.96 2.26
C SER A 111 13.36 -5.99 3.32
N VAL A 112 12.98 -5.49 4.51
CA VAL A 112 12.44 -6.29 5.60
C VAL A 112 10.96 -5.96 5.74
N VAL A 113 10.13 -7.00 5.71
CA VAL A 113 8.67 -6.86 5.83
C VAL A 113 8.16 -7.72 6.97
N ASN A 114 7.41 -7.11 7.86
CA ASN A 114 6.74 -7.80 8.96
C ASN A 114 5.21 -7.75 8.77
N ALA A 115 4.58 -8.92 8.73
CA ALA A 115 3.13 -9.04 8.68
C ALA A 115 2.56 -9.11 10.09
N VAL A 116 1.82 -8.09 10.52
CA VAL A 116 1.21 -8.04 11.84
C VAL A 116 -0.29 -8.31 11.72
N LEU A 117 -0.83 -9.22 12.54
CA LEU A 117 -2.26 -9.49 12.57
C LEU A 117 -3.03 -8.27 13.07
N LEU A 118 -4.11 -7.92 12.37
CA LEU A 118 -5.00 -6.83 12.79
C LEU A 118 -5.64 -7.19 14.13
N THR A 119 -5.34 -6.41 15.16
CA THR A 119 -5.97 -6.51 16.48
C THR A 119 -7.44 -6.11 16.41
N THR A 120 -8.20 -6.46 17.44
CA THR A 120 -9.63 -6.10 17.56
C THR A 120 -9.83 -4.59 17.50
N GLU A 121 -8.96 -3.81 18.15
CA GLU A 121 -9.02 -2.34 18.16
C GLU A 121 -8.91 -1.72 16.77
N TYR A 122 -8.02 -2.24 15.91
CA TYR A 122 -7.91 -1.76 14.53
C TYR A 122 -9.21 -2.04 13.75
N LYS A 123 -9.80 -3.23 13.91
CA LYS A 123 -11.07 -3.60 13.26
C LYS A 123 -12.22 -2.71 13.71
N GLU A 124 -12.22 -2.31 14.98
CA GLU A 124 -13.23 -1.41 15.55
C GLU A 124 -13.10 0.00 15.00
N ARG A 125 -11.89 0.59 15.03
CA ARG A 125 -11.63 1.91 14.45
C ARG A 125 -12.02 1.98 12.98
N HIS A 126 -11.65 0.97 12.19
CA HIS A 126 -11.98 0.93 10.76
C HIS A 126 -13.48 0.77 10.49
N LYS A 127 -14.20 0.07 11.38
CA LYS A 127 -15.66 -0.05 11.35
C LYS A 127 -16.32 1.29 11.68
N GLU A 128 -15.76 2.03 12.63
CA GLU A 128 -16.19 3.38 12.98
C GLU A 128 -15.95 4.36 11.84
N GLU A 129 -14.75 4.37 11.24
CA GLU A 129 -14.42 5.20 10.09
C GLU A 129 -15.33 4.90 8.89
N LYS A 130 -15.60 3.62 8.58
CA LYS A 130 -16.56 3.26 7.52
C LYS A 130 -17.98 3.70 7.84
N LYS A 131 -18.41 3.60 9.10
CA LYS A 131 -19.73 4.09 9.53
C LYS A 131 -19.80 5.62 9.43
N ALA A 132 -18.76 6.33 9.85
CA ALA A 132 -18.66 7.78 9.78
C ALA A 132 -18.65 8.27 8.34
N ALA A 133 -17.84 7.66 7.46
CA ALA A 133 -17.83 7.98 6.03
C ALA A 133 -19.19 7.75 5.36
N LYS A 134 -19.87 6.64 5.69
CA LYS A 134 -21.22 6.36 5.16
C LYS A 134 -22.26 7.34 5.69
N LYS A 135 -22.14 7.76 6.95
CA LYS A 135 -23.03 8.77 7.54
C LYS A 135 -22.80 10.14 6.88
N ALA A 136 -21.54 10.57 6.74
CA ALA A 136 -21.18 11.82 6.09
C ALA A 136 -21.65 11.88 4.63
N ALA A 137 -21.49 10.78 3.87
CA ALA A 137 -21.99 10.71 2.50
C ALA A 137 -23.53 10.84 2.42
N LYS A 138 -24.26 10.23 3.36
CA LYS A 138 -25.72 10.32 3.42
C LYS A 138 -26.21 11.71 3.86
N GLU A 139 -25.47 12.37 4.75
CA GLU A 139 -25.77 13.75 5.18
C GLU A 139 -25.51 14.74 4.05
N ALA A 140 -24.42 14.60 3.30
CA ALA A 140 -24.13 15.43 2.12
C ALA A 140 -25.19 15.27 1.02
N GLU A 141 -25.64 14.03 0.74
CA GLU A 141 -26.71 13.75 -0.23
C GLU A 141 -28.04 14.41 0.17
N ASN A 142 -28.35 14.46 1.47
CA ASN A 142 -29.58 15.06 1.98
C ASN A 142 -29.54 16.61 1.96
N ASP A 143 -28.36 17.21 2.09
CA ASP A 143 -28.17 18.68 2.07
C ASP A 143 -28.24 19.25 0.64
N GLU A 144 -27.71 18.52 -0.36
CA GLU A 144 -27.82 18.91 -1.78
C GLU A 144 -29.26 18.85 -2.30
N LEU A 145 -30.06 17.87 -1.86
CA LEU A 145 -31.49 17.78 -2.20
C LEU A 145 -32.35 18.86 -1.52
N GLY A 146 -31.87 19.46 -0.43
CA GLY A 146 -32.57 20.54 0.30
C GLY A 146 -32.36 21.94 -0.29
N SER A 147 -31.32 22.16 -1.10
CA SER A 147 -31.02 23.47 -1.71
C SER A 147 -31.68 23.70 -3.07
N ASN A 148 -32.18 22.65 -3.74
CA ASN A 148 -32.82 22.75 -5.06
C ASN A 148 -34.33 23.05 -5.03
N THR A 149 -34.90 23.41 -3.87
CA THR A 149 -36.35 23.61 -3.68
C THR A 149 -36.77 25.05 -3.33
N ARG A 150 -36.00 26.07 -3.74
CA ARG A 150 -36.42 27.49 -3.63
C ARG A 150 -36.45 28.22 -4.96
#